data_AF-A0A6A5KNP9-F1
#
_entry.id   AF-A0A6A5KNP9-F1
#
_cell.length_a   1.000
_cell.length_b   1.000
_cell.length_c   1.000
_cell.angle_alpha   90.00
_cell.angle_beta   90.00
_cell.angle_gamma   90.00
#
_symmetry.space_group_name_H-M   'P 1'
#
loop_
_entity.id
_entity.type
_entity.pdbx_description
1 polymer ?
#
loop_
_entity_poly.entity_id
_entity_poly.type
_entity_poly.pdbx_seq_one_letter_code
_entity_poly.pdbx_strand_id
1 'polypeptide(L)'
;MAIGSPTPDFSGPQVVPGQFNFYPHGGRPLSPSSNGGTTLTSPQIRPYGFKEHVDPSDGPEPVQPSDPPKEKRKCGMKRRSFFILLGCVIIALVALGLGLGLGLGLGLKDDDNEDESDPFCRENPKLCIGGSLDAAYFSNQGAFNGTGIALAGESWNKGQRRIFTLYFQHHTGDIRFMQYTTDRQWVGGTKAQTVATDVKDASPISAVSFAIDSTQYFHIFYIDQNNTVKQVVQSNISDIWQPGPLSDLNLKAFDSPSTGLQACWKGNFYGDNDYTKFPTASGLNNTEPFEGQKAMNIWFAVDESTFQQYAWYSGQDEDIWVPIQPWHGFNGHAGVGCYSWGEGTTQYAMLANEASAIEFWWKDTNQNTTSTTTHPINSWQNASLAAIPNVHPATSLGYTTYFYAQMEDRSVKGFNVTFQAENTTFVEDQTFTVTDPGGAVLGLGGSHLTVTAYALVEEGEVVWDSLYVFFQTRGDDITAFTRGLEGGEWTRGSLSIPDE
;
A
#
# COMPACT_ATOMS: atom_id res chain seq x y z
N MET A 1 -24.21 -12.88 -44.39
CA MET A 1 -22.88 -12.35 -44.02
C MET A 1 -23.11 -10.95 -43.50
N ALA A 2 -23.23 -10.82 -42.18
CA ALA A 2 -23.37 -9.52 -41.52
C ALA A 2 -21.96 -9.03 -41.17
N ILE A 3 -21.66 -7.81 -41.59
CA ILE A 3 -20.40 -7.11 -41.33
C ILE A 3 -20.44 -6.74 -39.84
N GLY A 4 -19.49 -7.27 -39.07
CA GLY A 4 -19.39 -7.03 -37.63
C GLY A 4 -19.23 -5.54 -37.34
N SER A 5 -20.02 -5.04 -36.39
CA SER A 5 -19.86 -3.73 -35.79
C SER A 5 -18.45 -3.62 -35.18
N PRO A 6 -17.79 -2.44 -35.24
CA PRO A 6 -16.48 -2.25 -34.62
C PRO A 6 -16.58 -2.51 -33.12
N THR A 7 -15.64 -3.29 -32.58
CA THR A 7 -15.41 -3.41 -31.14
C THR A 7 -15.24 -2.00 -30.55
N PRO A 8 -15.93 -1.65 -29.45
CA PRO A 8 -15.71 -0.37 -28.77
C PRO A 8 -14.22 -0.23 -28.40
N ASP A 9 -13.67 0.97 -28.58
CA ASP A 9 -12.28 1.29 -28.23
C ASP A 9 -12.13 1.26 -26.71
N PHE A 10 -11.55 0.18 -26.16
CA PHE A 10 -11.22 0.03 -24.75
C PHE A 10 -9.88 0.70 -24.43
N SER A 11 -9.65 1.91 -24.94
CA SER A 11 -8.45 2.68 -24.62
C SER A 11 -8.28 2.80 -23.09
N GLY A 12 -7.09 2.50 -22.58
CA GLY A 12 -6.79 2.56 -21.16
C GLY A 12 -7.15 3.92 -20.53
N PRO A 13 -7.47 3.96 -19.21
CA PRO A 13 -7.91 5.18 -18.53
C PRO A 13 -6.94 6.35 -18.76
N GLN A 14 -7.46 7.49 -19.23
CA GLN A 14 -6.68 8.71 -19.41
C GLN A 14 -6.72 9.55 -18.13
N VAL A 15 -5.70 10.38 -17.91
CA VAL A 15 -5.58 11.27 -16.74
C VAL A 15 -5.59 12.72 -17.21
N VAL A 16 -6.26 13.61 -16.46
CA VAL A 16 -6.23 15.06 -16.68
C VAL A 16 -5.53 15.76 -15.51
N PRO A 17 -4.42 16.49 -15.74
CA PRO A 17 -3.81 17.33 -14.73
C PRO A 17 -4.70 18.55 -14.36
N GLY A 18 -4.94 18.77 -13.08
CA GLY A 18 -5.17 20.12 -12.53
C GLY A 18 -6.57 20.76 -12.60
N GLN A 19 -7.67 20.03 -12.37
CA GLN A 19 -9.03 20.61 -12.48
C GLN A 19 -9.75 20.98 -11.16
N PHE A 20 -9.03 21.29 -10.08
CA PHE A 20 -9.64 21.84 -8.85
C PHE A 20 -8.99 23.15 -8.41
N ASN A 21 -9.31 24.25 -9.12
CA ASN A 21 -9.06 25.61 -8.62
C ASN A 21 -10.35 26.43 -8.42
N PHE A 22 -11.54 25.84 -8.57
CA PHE A 22 -12.79 26.58 -8.43
C PHE A 22 -13.91 25.72 -7.79
N TYR A 23 -13.96 25.71 -6.46
CA TYR A 23 -15.21 25.49 -5.72
C TYR A 23 -15.69 26.84 -5.14
N PRO A 24 -16.98 27.22 -5.31
CA PRO A 24 -17.45 28.55 -4.95
C PRO A 24 -18.24 28.54 -3.63
N HIS A 25 -17.60 28.36 -2.46
CA HIS A 25 -18.16 28.75 -1.16
C HIS A 25 -16.96 29.09 -0.25
N GLY A 26 -16.72 30.34 0.13
CA GLY A 26 -17.53 31.06 1.09
C GLY A 26 -16.86 31.02 2.47
N GLY A 27 -15.80 31.83 2.63
CA GLY A 27 -15.16 32.29 3.87
C GLY A 27 -15.21 31.41 5.13
N ARG A 28 -14.03 30.91 5.54
CA ARG A 28 -13.73 30.67 6.96
C ARG A 28 -12.37 31.28 7.33
N PRO A 29 -12.21 31.69 8.61
CA PRO A 29 -11.20 32.66 9.02
C PRO A 29 -9.84 32.01 9.25
N LEU A 30 -8.79 32.70 8.81
CA LEU A 30 -7.42 32.42 9.21
C LEU A 30 -7.23 32.75 10.70
N SER A 31 -6.80 31.78 11.49
CA SER A 31 -6.36 32.04 12.86
C SER A 31 -4.95 32.65 12.89
N PRO A 32 -4.65 33.51 13.87
CA PRO A 32 -3.53 34.43 13.82
C PRO A 32 -2.32 33.92 14.63
N SER A 33 -1.15 33.85 14.00
CA SER A 33 0.14 34.01 14.69
C SER A 33 1.27 34.30 13.69
N SER A 34 1.16 35.45 13.04
CA SER A 34 2.28 36.14 12.39
C SER A 34 2.57 37.42 13.18
N ASN A 35 3.60 37.39 14.01
CA ASN A 35 4.40 38.58 14.29
C ASN A 35 5.67 38.37 13.42
N GLY A 36 5.86 39.00 12.27
CA GLY A 36 6.00 40.46 12.08
C GLY A 36 7.44 40.86 12.42
N GLY A 37 8.40 40.77 11.48
CA GLY A 37 9.02 41.93 10.80
C GLY A 37 10.26 42.44 11.57
N THR A 38 11.38 42.91 11.02
CA THR A 38 11.72 43.52 9.72
C THR A 38 13.25 43.61 9.58
N THR A 39 13.77 43.41 8.35
CA THR A 39 14.92 44.04 7.66
C THR A 39 15.99 44.84 8.43
N LEU A 40 17.28 44.61 8.14
CA LEU A 40 18.19 45.53 7.41
C LEU A 40 19.69 45.13 7.47
N THR A 41 20.38 45.36 6.35
CA THR A 41 21.81 45.73 6.18
C THR A 41 22.94 44.69 6.29
N SER A 42 23.45 44.28 5.12
CA SER A 42 24.88 44.30 4.75
C SER A 42 25.17 45.64 4.03
N PRO A 43 26.40 46.15 3.72
CA PRO A 43 27.69 45.45 3.57
C PRO A 43 28.94 46.21 4.06
N GLN A 44 30.12 45.59 4.02
CA GLN A 44 31.38 46.30 3.68
C GLN A 44 32.49 45.36 3.20
N ILE A 45 33.25 45.85 2.21
CA ILE A 45 34.34 45.24 1.45
C ILE A 45 35.59 46.16 1.57
N ARG A 46 36.80 45.57 1.45
CA ARG A 46 38.11 46.11 0.94
C ARG A 46 39.07 46.73 1.98
N PRO A 47 40.37 47.00 1.65
CA PRO A 47 41.25 46.58 0.51
C PRO A 47 42.73 46.20 0.87
N TYR A 48 43.49 45.84 -0.17
CA TYR A 48 44.96 45.67 -0.31
C TYR A 48 45.86 46.90 0.00
N GLY A 49 47.10 46.62 0.46
CA GLY A 49 48.37 46.98 -0.21
C GLY A 49 49.17 48.24 0.21
N PHE A 50 50.43 48.07 0.66
CA PHE A 50 51.55 48.99 0.37
C PHE A 50 52.94 48.36 0.60
N LYS A 51 53.91 48.72 -0.26
CA LYS A 51 55.35 48.36 -0.26
C LYS A 51 56.15 49.51 0.36
N GLU A 52 57.28 49.23 1.03
CA GLU A 52 58.40 50.17 1.09
C GLU A 52 59.75 49.45 1.20
N HIS A 53 60.68 49.80 0.31
CA HIS A 53 62.08 49.42 0.27
C HIS A 53 62.93 50.61 0.75
N VAL A 54 63.96 50.37 1.58
CA VAL A 54 65.15 51.22 1.64
C VAL A 54 66.38 50.35 1.97
N ASP A 55 67.34 50.30 1.05
CA ASP A 55 68.79 50.06 1.28
C ASP A 55 69.51 51.41 1.04
N PRO A 56 70.67 51.69 1.65
CA PRO A 56 71.92 51.50 0.88
C PRO A 56 73.21 51.14 1.68
N SER A 57 74.03 50.31 1.04
CA SER A 57 75.50 50.36 0.82
C SER A 57 76.52 50.55 1.96
N ASP A 58 77.47 49.61 2.10
CA ASP A 58 78.89 49.74 1.63
C ASP A 58 79.80 48.60 2.15
N GLY A 59 80.68 48.06 1.29
CA GLY A 59 81.75 47.10 1.63
C GLY A 59 82.98 47.75 2.31
N PRO A 60 84.00 46.99 2.79
CA PRO A 60 84.86 46.16 1.93
C PRO A 60 85.35 44.82 2.54
N GLU A 61 86.15 44.11 1.73
CA GLU A 61 86.68 42.73 1.77
C GLU A 61 87.93 42.55 2.71
N PRO A 62 88.69 41.43 2.68
CA PRO A 62 88.70 40.29 3.62
C PRO A 62 89.94 40.18 4.55
N VAL A 63 89.87 39.41 5.65
CA VAL A 63 91.06 38.87 6.36
C VAL A 63 90.84 37.41 6.82
N GLN A 64 91.88 36.60 6.63
CA GLN A 64 92.03 35.15 6.81
C GLN A 64 92.11 34.68 8.29
N PRO A 65 92.11 33.34 8.55
CA PRO A 65 91.48 32.73 9.73
C PRO A 65 92.44 32.47 10.90
N SER A 66 91.87 32.24 12.09
CA SER A 66 92.55 31.64 13.24
C SER A 66 91.87 30.32 13.65
N ASP A 67 92.67 29.28 13.84
CA ASP A 67 92.27 27.89 14.07
C ASP A 67 91.31 27.65 15.26
N PRO A 68 90.36 26.69 15.14
CA PRO A 68 89.41 26.38 16.20
C PRO A 68 89.95 25.37 17.23
N PRO A 69 89.60 25.51 18.53
CA PRO A 69 89.92 24.51 19.54
C PRO A 69 89.08 23.22 19.36
N LYS A 70 89.76 22.07 19.45
CA LYS A 70 89.22 20.73 19.23
C LYS A 70 88.12 20.36 20.24
N GLU A 71 86.89 20.17 19.76
CA GLU A 71 85.78 19.61 20.54
C GLU A 71 85.88 18.09 20.74
N LYS A 72 85.59 17.63 21.96
CA LYS A 72 85.57 16.22 22.38
C LYS A 72 84.39 15.47 21.75
N ARG A 73 84.69 14.33 21.11
CA ARG A 73 83.72 13.42 20.48
C ARG A 73 83.27 12.33 21.46
N LYS A 74 82.00 11.92 21.44
CA LYS A 74 81.49 10.68 22.07
C LYS A 74 80.68 9.91 21.02
N CYS A 75 80.95 8.60 20.89
CA CYS A 75 80.37 7.72 19.86
C CYS A 75 80.61 8.17 18.41
N GLY A 76 81.83 8.58 18.08
CA GLY A 76 82.25 8.83 16.69
C GLY A 76 81.71 10.09 16.00
N MET A 77 80.73 10.79 16.57
CA MET A 77 80.12 12.01 16.00
C MET A 77 80.27 13.24 16.92
N LYS A 78 80.15 14.45 16.33
CA LYS A 78 80.12 15.72 17.09
C LYS A 78 78.85 15.78 17.95
N ARG A 79 78.95 16.25 19.20
CA ARG A 79 77.84 16.27 20.18
C ARG A 79 76.56 16.93 19.63
N ARG A 80 76.70 18.04 18.88
CA ARG A 80 75.57 18.70 18.22
C ARG A 80 74.90 17.81 17.16
N SER A 81 75.68 17.09 16.36
CA SER A 81 75.16 16.21 15.31
C SER A 81 74.44 14.98 15.86
N PHE A 82 74.86 14.44 17.00
CA PHE A 82 74.18 13.32 17.65
C PHE A 82 72.79 13.71 18.18
N PHE A 83 72.67 14.87 18.83
CA PHE A 83 71.37 15.36 19.30
C PHE A 83 70.43 15.76 18.16
N ILE A 84 70.96 16.28 17.04
CA ILE A 84 70.17 16.56 15.84
C ILE A 84 69.62 15.26 15.23
N LEU A 85 70.45 14.23 15.11
CA LEU A 85 70.04 12.95 14.53
C LEU A 85 69.02 12.22 15.42
N LEU A 86 69.21 12.26 16.74
CA LEU A 86 68.24 11.74 17.71
C LEU A 86 66.89 12.50 17.62
N GLY A 87 66.94 13.82 17.47
CA GLY A 87 65.74 14.65 17.22
C GLY A 87 65.01 14.25 15.94
N CYS A 88 65.75 14.05 14.83
CA CYS A 88 65.17 13.60 13.56
C CYS A 88 64.53 12.21 13.66
N VAL A 89 65.15 11.28 14.40
CA VAL A 89 64.59 9.93 14.61
C VAL A 89 63.31 9.98 15.45
N ILE A 90 63.28 10.79 16.51
CA ILE A 90 62.06 10.96 17.34
C ILE A 90 60.95 11.61 16.50
N ILE A 91 61.25 12.64 15.71
CA ILE A 91 60.26 13.26 14.83
C ILE A 91 59.76 12.27 13.77
N ALA A 92 60.64 11.45 13.19
CA ALA A 92 60.25 10.42 12.22
C ALA A 92 59.36 9.34 12.86
N LEU A 93 59.63 8.92 14.10
CA LEU A 93 58.79 7.96 14.83
C LEU A 93 57.44 8.56 15.21
N VAL A 94 57.39 9.83 15.61
CA VAL A 94 56.12 10.53 15.88
C VAL A 94 55.33 10.73 14.58
N ALA A 95 55.98 11.07 13.47
CA ALA A 95 55.34 11.20 12.17
C ALA A 95 54.81 9.85 11.63
N LEU A 96 55.55 8.76 11.82
CA LEU A 96 55.08 7.40 11.50
C LEU A 96 53.94 6.96 12.42
N GLY A 97 54.01 7.27 13.72
CA GLY A 97 52.94 6.96 14.68
C GLY A 97 51.66 7.73 14.41
N LEU A 98 51.75 9.01 14.05
CA LEU A 98 50.60 9.81 13.62
C LEU A 98 50.10 9.41 12.24
N GLY A 99 51.00 9.09 11.31
CA GLY A 99 50.65 8.65 9.95
C GLY A 99 49.96 7.29 9.91
N LEU A 100 50.43 6.32 10.70
CA LEU A 100 49.79 5.01 10.86
C LEU A 100 48.56 5.09 11.76
N GLY A 101 48.60 5.88 12.85
CA GLY A 101 47.49 6.03 13.79
C GLY A 101 46.28 6.76 13.20
N LEU A 102 46.50 7.81 12.40
CA LEU A 102 45.42 8.49 11.67
C LEU A 102 45.08 7.78 10.36
N GLY A 103 46.06 7.16 9.69
CA GLY A 103 45.86 6.47 8.41
C GLY A 103 45.10 5.15 8.53
N LEU A 104 45.31 4.38 9.60
CA LEU A 104 44.53 3.16 9.89
C LEU A 104 43.26 3.48 10.71
N GLY A 105 43.26 4.54 11.53
CA GLY A 105 42.12 4.94 12.35
C GLY A 105 41.00 5.68 11.61
N LEU A 106 41.29 6.29 10.45
CA LEU A 106 40.30 6.95 9.58
C LEU A 106 40.04 6.19 8.26
N GLY A 107 40.81 5.12 7.99
CA GLY A 107 40.84 4.43 6.69
C GLY A 107 40.15 3.06 6.65
N LEU A 108 39.66 2.56 7.77
CA LEU A 108 38.75 1.41 7.83
C LEU A 108 37.36 1.94 8.20
N LYS A 109 36.73 2.63 7.25
CA LYS A 109 35.28 2.48 7.14
C LYS A 109 35.12 1.12 6.49
N ASP A 110 34.79 0.13 7.31
CA ASP A 110 34.08 -1.01 6.79
C ASP A 110 32.82 -0.41 6.16
N ASP A 111 32.82 -0.29 4.83
CA ASP A 111 31.60 -0.21 4.04
C ASP A 111 30.97 -1.61 4.12
N ASP A 112 30.59 -2.01 5.35
CA ASP A 112 29.49 -2.92 5.52
C ASP A 112 28.30 -2.12 5.03
N ASN A 113 28.01 -2.24 3.73
CA ASN A 113 26.65 -2.14 3.24
C ASN A 113 25.88 -3.22 4.00
N GLU A 114 25.52 -2.95 5.25
CA GLU A 114 24.47 -3.68 5.93
C GLU A 114 23.27 -3.52 5.01
N ASP A 115 22.89 -4.60 4.32
CA ASP A 115 21.64 -4.66 3.57
C ASP A 115 20.54 -4.12 4.51
N GLU A 116 20.09 -2.88 4.30
CA GLU A 116 19.00 -2.23 5.07
C GLU A 116 17.63 -2.88 4.79
N SER A 117 17.64 -4.09 4.26
CA SER A 117 16.46 -4.94 4.11
C SER A 117 15.96 -5.40 5.48
N ASP A 118 14.65 -5.46 5.64
CA ASP A 118 14.01 -6.02 6.83
C ASP A 118 14.55 -7.44 7.14
N PRO A 119 15.01 -7.73 8.38
CA PRO A 119 15.59 -9.02 8.73
C PRO A 119 14.66 -10.21 8.47
N PHE A 120 13.35 -10.04 8.69
CA PHE A 120 12.36 -11.08 8.42
C PHE A 120 12.24 -11.31 6.91
N CYS A 121 12.20 -10.24 6.11
CA CYS A 121 12.12 -10.38 4.66
C CYS A 121 13.36 -11.00 4.03
N ARG A 122 14.55 -10.79 4.62
CA ARG A 122 15.78 -11.44 4.18
C ARG A 122 15.72 -12.96 4.37
N GLU A 123 15.15 -13.43 5.48
CA GLU A 123 14.99 -14.85 5.77
C GLU A 123 13.77 -15.47 5.05
N ASN A 124 12.71 -14.69 4.87
CA ASN A 124 11.42 -15.14 4.35
C ASN A 124 10.92 -14.28 3.17
N PRO A 125 11.69 -14.16 2.06
CA PRO A 125 11.37 -13.23 0.98
C PRO A 125 10.01 -13.51 0.31
N LYS A 126 9.53 -14.76 0.31
CA LYS A 126 8.22 -15.11 -0.26
C LYS A 126 7.02 -14.60 0.55
N LEU A 127 7.24 -14.26 1.82
CA LEU A 127 6.22 -13.71 2.70
C LEU A 127 6.20 -12.18 2.67
N CYS A 128 7.19 -11.53 2.05
CA CYS A 128 7.24 -10.08 1.94
C CYS A 128 6.81 -9.60 0.55
N ILE A 129 6.12 -8.45 0.52
CA ILE A 129 5.64 -7.89 -0.72
C ILE A 129 6.83 -7.43 -1.57
N GLY A 130 6.97 -8.02 -2.76
CA GLY A 130 8.09 -7.78 -3.66
C GLY A 130 9.40 -8.48 -3.28
N GLY A 131 9.44 -9.22 -2.17
CA GLY A 131 10.65 -9.91 -1.70
C GLY A 131 11.40 -9.17 -0.60
N SER A 132 12.67 -9.51 -0.43
CA SER A 132 13.61 -8.76 0.41
C SER A 132 14.06 -7.53 -0.37
N LEU A 133 13.30 -6.44 -0.25
CA LEU A 133 13.66 -5.14 -0.82
C LEU A 133 14.57 -4.43 0.19
N ASP A 134 15.72 -3.95 -0.29
CA ASP A 134 16.53 -2.97 0.43
C ASP A 134 15.78 -1.64 0.49
N ALA A 135 15.81 -0.96 1.65
CA ALA A 135 15.11 0.29 1.89
C ALA A 135 15.43 1.39 0.86
N ALA A 136 16.61 1.35 0.24
CA ALA A 136 16.98 2.23 -0.87
C ALA A 136 16.09 2.06 -2.12
N TYR A 137 15.37 0.94 -2.24
CA TYR A 137 14.44 0.65 -3.32
C TYR A 137 12.96 0.90 -2.96
N PHE A 138 12.68 1.46 -1.78
CA PHE A 138 11.36 2.02 -1.53
C PHE A 138 11.08 3.19 -2.46
N SER A 139 9.82 3.29 -2.86
CA SER A 139 9.31 4.26 -3.78
C SER A 139 9.52 5.65 -3.21
N ASN A 140 10.04 6.54 -4.05
CA ASN A 140 10.21 7.96 -3.73
C ASN A 140 9.24 8.84 -4.53
N GLN A 141 8.29 8.21 -5.22
CA GLN A 141 7.27 8.81 -6.08
C GLN A 141 6.07 7.86 -6.13
N GLY A 142 4.88 8.38 -6.44
CA GLY A 142 3.69 7.56 -6.66
C GLY A 142 3.23 6.73 -5.44
N ALA A 143 2.87 5.46 -5.69
CA ALA A 143 2.40 4.54 -4.63
C ALA A 143 3.55 3.98 -3.79
N PHE A 144 3.26 3.64 -2.54
CA PHE A 144 4.19 2.90 -1.69
C PHE A 144 4.36 1.45 -2.18
N ASN A 145 5.55 0.86 -2.02
CA ASN A 145 5.81 -0.53 -2.40
C ASN A 145 4.98 -1.48 -1.55
N GLY A 146 4.17 -2.30 -2.21
CA GLY A 146 3.24 -3.17 -1.52
C GLY A 146 2.12 -2.43 -0.83
N THR A 147 1.74 -1.24 -1.31
CA THR A 147 0.56 -0.54 -0.80
C THR A 147 -0.65 -1.47 -0.76
N GLY A 148 -1.42 -1.42 0.32
CA GLY A 148 -2.81 -1.86 0.28
C GLY A 148 -3.56 -1.12 -0.83
N ILE A 149 -4.44 -1.81 -1.55
CA ILE A 149 -5.29 -1.20 -2.57
C ILE A 149 -6.72 -1.60 -2.26
N ALA A 150 -7.57 -0.63 -2.02
CA ALA A 150 -8.98 -0.87 -1.70
C ALA A 150 -9.88 -0.01 -2.56
N LEU A 151 -11.11 -0.49 -2.79
CA LEU A 151 -12.08 0.19 -3.61
C LEU A 151 -13.40 0.33 -2.85
N ALA A 152 -13.98 1.54 -2.89
CA ALA A 152 -15.35 1.79 -2.48
C ALA A 152 -16.20 2.07 -3.72
N GLY A 153 -17.23 1.26 -3.94
CA GLY A 153 -18.24 1.54 -4.95
C GLY A 153 -19.14 2.71 -4.51
N GLU A 154 -19.45 3.63 -5.43
CA GLU A 154 -20.39 4.73 -5.19
C GLU A 154 -21.70 4.46 -5.95
N SER A 155 -22.47 3.46 -5.50
CA SER A 155 -23.71 2.99 -6.15
C SER A 155 -24.84 4.02 -6.26
N TRP A 156 -24.69 5.23 -5.69
CA TRP A 156 -25.75 6.23 -5.55
C TRP A 156 -25.60 7.49 -6.40
N ASN A 157 -24.56 7.58 -7.22
CA ASN A 157 -24.24 8.80 -7.92
C ASN A 157 -24.84 8.90 -9.33
N LYS A 158 -26.16 8.65 -9.45
CA LYS A 158 -26.91 9.05 -10.65
C LYS A 158 -26.85 10.58 -10.78
N GLY A 159 -25.93 11.08 -11.61
CA GLY A 159 -25.71 12.50 -11.88
C GLY A 159 -24.52 13.14 -11.16
N GLN A 160 -23.77 12.41 -10.33
CA GLN A 160 -22.43 12.87 -9.90
C GLN A 160 -21.37 12.26 -10.80
N ARG A 161 -20.26 12.99 -11.01
CA ARG A 161 -19.17 12.60 -11.91
C ARG A 161 -18.28 11.48 -11.34
N ARG A 162 -18.81 10.49 -10.59
CA ARG A 162 -18.01 9.48 -9.87
C ARG A 162 -18.61 8.09 -10.01
N ILE A 163 -17.76 7.10 -10.27
CA ILE A 163 -18.11 5.68 -10.44
C ILE A 163 -17.65 4.89 -9.21
N PHE A 164 -16.35 4.97 -8.91
CA PHE A 164 -15.77 4.36 -7.71
C PHE A 164 -14.55 5.16 -7.23
N THR A 165 -14.22 4.98 -5.97
CA THR A 165 -13.06 5.59 -5.31
C THR A 165 -12.05 4.51 -4.93
N LEU A 166 -10.79 4.71 -5.30
CA LEU A 166 -9.66 3.84 -5.02
C LEU A 166 -8.82 4.46 -3.89
N TYR A 167 -8.45 3.66 -2.91
CA TYR A 167 -7.62 4.02 -1.77
C TYR A 167 -6.28 3.29 -1.83
N PHE A 168 -5.21 4.01 -1.53
CA PHE A 168 -3.85 3.47 -1.54
C PHE A 168 -2.96 4.27 -0.59
N GLN A 169 -1.86 3.67 -0.15
CA GLN A 169 -0.77 4.33 0.54
C GLN A 169 0.15 5.01 -0.48
N HIS A 170 0.29 6.32 -0.35
CA HIS A 170 1.25 7.10 -1.10
C HIS A 170 2.67 6.84 -0.57
N HIS A 171 3.70 7.07 -1.38
CA HIS A 171 5.10 6.83 -0.98
C HIS A 171 5.54 7.64 0.27
N THR A 172 4.80 8.69 0.64
CA THR A 172 5.01 9.45 1.89
C THR A 172 4.43 8.78 3.14
N GLY A 173 3.81 7.61 2.98
CA GLY A 173 3.27 6.79 4.08
C GLY A 173 1.80 7.04 4.41
N ASP A 174 1.16 8.08 3.86
CA ASP A 174 -0.25 8.39 4.11
C ASP A 174 -1.19 7.64 3.17
N ILE A 175 -2.38 7.28 3.64
CA ILE A 175 -3.45 6.76 2.78
C ILE A 175 -4.09 7.94 2.06
N ARG A 176 -4.17 7.86 0.74
CA ARG A 176 -4.85 8.82 -0.14
C ARG A 176 -5.92 8.12 -0.96
N PHE A 177 -6.78 8.91 -1.61
CA PHE A 177 -7.76 8.38 -2.53
C PHE A 177 -7.77 9.08 -3.90
N MET A 178 -8.13 8.32 -4.93
CA MET A 178 -8.41 8.78 -6.29
C MET A 178 -9.80 8.32 -6.71
N GLN A 179 -10.48 9.11 -7.52
CA GLN A 179 -11.84 8.83 -7.97
C GLN A 179 -11.84 8.60 -9.47
N TYR A 180 -12.57 7.58 -9.91
CA TYR A 180 -12.81 7.33 -11.32
C TYR A 180 -14.16 7.92 -11.73
N THR A 181 -14.16 8.77 -12.75
CA THR A 181 -15.33 9.58 -13.12
C THR A 181 -16.16 8.94 -14.23
N THR A 182 -17.39 9.44 -14.42
CA THR A 182 -18.27 9.07 -15.54
C THR A 182 -17.65 9.41 -16.91
N ASP A 183 -16.71 10.37 -16.93
CA ASP A 183 -15.92 10.73 -18.12
C ASP A 183 -14.72 9.80 -18.33
N ARG A 184 -14.63 8.71 -17.56
CA ARG A 184 -13.56 7.71 -17.62
C ARG A 184 -12.17 8.27 -17.31
N GLN A 185 -12.12 9.23 -16.39
CA GLN A 185 -10.87 9.87 -15.96
C GLN A 185 -10.61 9.60 -14.48
N TRP A 186 -9.34 9.48 -14.12
CA TRP A 186 -8.90 9.49 -12.72
C TRP A 186 -8.66 10.92 -12.24
N VAL A 187 -9.18 11.24 -11.05
CA VAL A 187 -9.01 12.54 -10.40
C VAL A 187 -8.65 12.37 -8.91
N GLY A 188 -7.82 13.27 -8.38
CA GLY A 188 -7.39 13.24 -6.98
C GLY A 188 -6.02 12.56 -6.78
N GLY A 189 -5.80 11.97 -5.61
CA GLY A 189 -4.54 11.32 -5.23
C GLY A 189 -3.48 12.25 -4.64
N THR A 190 -3.78 13.54 -4.52
CA THR A 190 -2.89 14.53 -3.88
C THR A 190 -3.04 14.50 -2.36
N LYS A 191 -2.20 15.24 -1.65
CA LYS A 191 -2.32 15.47 -0.20
C LYS A 191 -3.67 16.05 0.25
N ALA A 192 -4.45 16.69 -0.64
CA ALA A 192 -5.81 17.13 -0.32
C ALA A 192 -6.81 15.96 -0.19
N GLN A 193 -6.43 14.75 -0.64
CA GLN A 193 -7.21 13.52 -0.55
C GLN A 193 -6.64 12.55 0.51
N THR A 194 -5.88 13.06 1.50
CA THR A 194 -5.38 12.24 2.61
C THR A 194 -6.52 11.78 3.51
N VAL A 195 -6.52 10.48 3.82
CA VAL A 195 -7.48 9.76 4.66
C VAL A 195 -6.90 9.48 6.05
N ALA A 196 -5.64 9.05 6.11
CA ALA A 196 -4.92 8.71 7.34
C ALA A 196 -3.41 8.93 7.17
N THR A 197 -2.71 9.28 8.25
CA THR A 197 -1.27 9.62 8.23
C THR A 197 -0.41 8.79 9.18
N ASP A 198 -1.01 7.98 10.04
CA ASP A 198 -0.35 7.14 11.06
C ASP A 198 -0.19 5.69 10.59
N VAL A 199 -0.17 5.48 9.28
CA VAL A 199 -0.31 4.18 8.63
C VAL A 199 1.03 3.46 8.63
N LYS A 200 1.02 2.15 8.91
CA LYS A 200 2.20 1.29 8.78
C LYS A 200 2.65 1.22 7.32
N ASP A 201 3.95 1.10 7.07
CA ASP A 201 4.45 0.85 5.72
C ASP A 201 3.87 -0.46 5.15
N ALA A 202 3.46 -0.43 3.87
CA ALA A 202 2.79 -1.53 3.17
C ALA A 202 1.54 -2.06 3.92
N SER A 203 0.82 -1.18 4.63
CA SER A 203 -0.37 -1.57 5.39
C SER A 203 -1.45 -2.15 4.47
N PRO A 204 -2.09 -3.27 4.83
CA PRO A 204 -3.28 -3.73 4.13
C PRO A 204 -4.40 -2.69 4.31
N ILE A 205 -5.12 -2.40 3.23
CA ILE A 205 -6.24 -1.45 3.25
C ILE A 205 -7.49 -2.20 2.82
N SER A 206 -8.58 -2.02 3.56
CA SER A 206 -9.90 -2.48 3.17
C SER A 206 -10.88 -1.32 3.20
N ALA A 207 -11.77 -1.27 2.22
CA ALA A 207 -12.81 -0.26 2.11
C ALA A 207 -14.18 -0.92 2.11
N VAL A 208 -15.11 -0.34 2.88
CA VAL A 208 -16.52 -0.72 2.88
C VAL A 208 -17.35 0.55 2.70
N SER A 209 -18.18 0.60 1.68
CA SER A 209 -19.11 1.71 1.44
C SER A 209 -20.54 1.21 1.38
N PHE A 210 -21.47 1.91 2.01
CA PHE A 210 -22.89 1.56 1.97
C PHE A 210 -23.79 2.77 2.21
N ALA A 211 -25.06 2.68 1.83
CA ALA A 211 -26.07 3.70 2.14
C ALA A 211 -27.09 3.21 3.18
N ILE A 212 -27.36 4.02 4.20
CA ILE A 212 -28.48 3.82 5.14
C ILE A 212 -29.23 5.13 5.28
N ASP A 213 -30.56 5.08 5.17
CA ASP A 213 -31.44 6.24 5.34
C ASP A 213 -31.02 7.46 4.52
N SER A 214 -30.65 7.24 3.26
CA SER A 214 -30.15 8.25 2.30
C SER A 214 -28.78 8.88 2.65
N THR A 215 -28.08 8.37 3.65
CA THR A 215 -26.71 8.75 3.99
C THR A 215 -25.75 7.69 3.47
N GLN A 216 -24.76 8.10 2.68
CA GLN A 216 -23.68 7.24 2.21
C GLN A 216 -22.54 7.29 3.21
N TYR A 217 -22.08 6.13 3.63
CA TYR A 217 -20.94 5.95 4.52
C TYR A 217 -19.78 5.31 3.77
N PHE A 218 -18.57 5.68 4.17
CA PHE A 218 -17.30 5.12 3.72
C PHE A 218 -16.48 4.77 4.94
N HIS A 219 -16.08 3.51 5.06
CA HIS A 219 -15.25 3.00 6.14
C HIS A 219 -13.95 2.49 5.53
N ILE A 220 -12.82 3.02 6.00
CA ILE A 220 -11.49 2.57 5.61
C ILE A 220 -10.83 1.94 6.82
N PHE A 221 -10.35 0.72 6.64
CA PHE A 221 -9.68 -0.09 7.65
C PHE A 221 -8.23 -0.28 7.23
N TYR A 222 -7.32 -0.13 8.19
CA TYR A 222 -5.87 -0.25 7.98
C TYR A 222 -5.18 -0.62 9.30
N ILE A 223 -3.87 -0.88 9.23
CA ILE A 223 -2.99 -1.09 10.39
C ILE A 223 -2.09 0.14 10.57
N ASP A 224 -2.07 0.70 11.78
CA ASP A 224 -1.21 1.83 12.15
C ASP A 224 0.25 1.42 12.42
N GLN A 225 1.13 2.41 12.53
CA GLN A 225 2.56 2.21 12.85
C GLN A 225 2.81 1.49 14.20
N ASN A 226 1.81 1.36 15.07
CA ASN A 226 1.90 0.62 16.33
C ASN A 226 1.29 -0.79 16.23
N ASN A 227 1.08 -1.30 15.01
CA ASN A 227 0.43 -2.58 14.72
C ASN A 227 -0.97 -2.69 15.34
N THR A 228 -1.74 -1.61 15.28
CA THR A 228 -3.11 -1.53 15.80
C THR A 228 -4.08 -1.42 14.63
N VAL A 229 -5.15 -2.20 14.65
CA VAL A 229 -6.23 -2.10 13.65
C VAL A 229 -6.96 -0.77 13.85
N LYS A 230 -7.08 -0.01 12.76
CA LYS A 230 -7.77 1.28 12.72
C LYS A 230 -8.96 1.24 11.79
N GLN A 231 -9.90 2.12 12.11
CA GLN A 231 -11.02 2.48 11.27
C GLN A 231 -11.10 4.00 11.20
N VAL A 232 -11.25 4.52 9.98
CA VAL A 232 -11.71 5.89 9.74
C VAL A 232 -12.98 5.86 8.92
N VAL A 233 -13.86 6.82 9.21
CA VAL A 233 -15.20 6.89 8.63
C VAL A 233 -15.44 8.28 8.07
N GLN A 234 -16.10 8.33 6.92
CA GLN A 234 -16.62 9.55 6.32
C GLN A 234 -18.08 9.30 5.90
N SER A 235 -18.87 10.37 5.85
CA SER A 235 -20.20 10.34 5.21
C SER A 235 -20.30 11.41 4.15
N ASN A 236 -21.23 11.27 3.21
CA ASN A 236 -21.55 12.31 2.22
C ASN A 236 -22.15 13.59 2.85
N ILE A 237 -22.51 13.56 4.14
CA ILE A 237 -23.00 14.73 4.89
C ILE A 237 -21.85 15.46 5.56
N SER A 238 -20.97 14.72 6.27
CA SER A 238 -19.85 15.32 6.99
C SER A 238 -18.71 15.72 6.06
N ASP A 239 -18.46 14.93 5.01
CA ASP A 239 -17.30 15.01 4.11
C ASP A 239 -15.94 15.11 4.84
N ILE A 240 -15.89 14.67 6.10
CA ILE A 240 -14.71 14.70 6.95
C ILE A 240 -14.40 13.28 7.42
N TRP A 241 -13.14 12.87 7.27
CA TRP A 241 -12.61 11.63 7.85
C TRP A 241 -12.43 11.79 9.35
N GLN A 242 -12.96 10.84 10.11
CA GLN A 242 -12.82 10.79 11.57
C GLN A 242 -12.62 9.35 12.03
N PRO A 243 -11.98 9.12 13.19
CA PRO A 243 -11.87 7.78 13.76
C PRO A 243 -13.25 7.12 13.94
N GLY A 244 -13.35 5.85 13.54
CA GLY A 244 -14.52 5.00 13.78
C GLY A 244 -14.42 4.19 15.06
N PRO A 245 -15.54 3.58 15.52
CA PRO A 245 -15.63 2.88 16.81
C PRO A 245 -14.70 1.67 16.95
N LEU A 246 -14.22 1.06 15.85
CA LEU A 246 -13.24 -0.03 15.94
C LEU A 246 -11.92 0.45 16.56
N SER A 247 -11.52 1.70 16.28
CA SER A 247 -10.25 2.26 16.74
C SER A 247 -10.15 2.35 18.26
N ASP A 248 -11.29 2.49 18.95
CA ASP A 248 -11.35 2.59 20.41
C ASP A 248 -11.03 1.27 21.11
N LEU A 249 -11.16 0.14 20.40
CA LEU A 249 -10.86 -1.19 20.93
C LEU A 249 -9.35 -1.48 21.03
N ASN A 250 -8.49 -0.69 20.37
CA ASN A 250 -7.03 -0.85 20.38
C ASN A 250 -6.57 -2.28 20.04
N LEU A 251 -7.20 -2.91 19.05
CA LEU A 251 -6.93 -4.29 18.65
C LEU A 251 -5.54 -4.41 18.02
N LYS A 252 -4.72 -5.34 18.50
CA LYS A 252 -3.39 -5.61 17.95
C LYS A 252 -3.47 -6.57 16.76
N ALA A 253 -2.87 -6.16 15.66
CA ALA A 253 -2.67 -6.99 14.47
C ALA A 253 -1.29 -7.66 14.52
N PHE A 254 -1.08 -8.64 13.64
CA PHE A 254 0.18 -9.33 13.49
C PHE A 254 1.29 -8.35 13.06
N ASP A 255 2.36 -8.31 13.86
CA ASP A 255 3.54 -7.49 13.61
C ASP A 255 4.48 -8.16 12.62
N SER A 256 4.17 -8.03 11.34
CA SER A 256 4.97 -8.54 10.23
C SER A 256 4.99 -7.55 9.06
N PRO A 257 6.02 -7.54 8.19
CA PRO A 257 6.01 -6.73 6.96
C PRO A 257 4.83 -6.99 6.03
N SER A 258 4.17 -8.15 6.14
CA SER A 258 2.90 -8.46 5.46
C SER A 258 1.90 -9.01 6.46
N THR A 259 0.68 -8.46 6.42
CA THR A 259 -0.39 -8.84 7.34
C THR A 259 -1.71 -8.88 6.58
N GLY A 260 -2.51 -9.93 6.80
CA GLY A 260 -3.85 -10.06 6.26
C GLY A 260 -4.86 -9.19 7.01
N LEU A 261 -5.66 -8.42 6.26
CA LEU A 261 -6.82 -7.68 6.77
C LEU A 261 -7.87 -7.56 5.67
N GLN A 262 -9.14 -7.80 6.01
CA GLN A 262 -10.27 -7.54 5.11
C GLN A 262 -11.53 -7.23 5.91
N ALA A 263 -12.30 -6.25 5.45
CA ALA A 263 -13.66 -5.99 5.91
C ALA A 263 -14.67 -6.17 4.76
N CYS A 264 -15.87 -6.64 5.08
CA CYS A 264 -16.98 -6.77 4.13
C CYS A 264 -18.30 -6.30 4.73
N TRP A 265 -19.14 -5.73 3.85
CA TRP A 265 -20.52 -5.42 4.14
C TRP A 265 -21.38 -6.69 4.14
N LYS A 266 -21.99 -6.99 5.29
CA LYS A 266 -23.07 -7.97 5.43
C LYS A 266 -24.40 -7.22 5.29
N GLY A 267 -25.12 -7.46 4.21
CA GLY A 267 -26.46 -6.90 4.05
C GLY A 267 -26.83 -6.80 2.59
N ASN A 268 -27.87 -6.01 2.35
CA ASN A 268 -28.30 -5.64 1.01
C ASN A 268 -27.18 -4.93 0.21
N PHE A 269 -27.23 -4.99 -1.12
CA PHE A 269 -26.14 -4.54 -2.00
C PHE A 269 -25.72 -3.09 -1.72
N TYR A 270 -24.69 -2.92 -0.89
CA TYR A 270 -24.19 -1.64 -0.36
C TYR A 270 -25.29 -0.68 0.11
N GLY A 271 -26.31 -1.21 0.79
CA GLY A 271 -27.40 -0.38 1.30
C GLY A 271 -28.65 -0.30 0.41
N ASP A 272 -28.63 -0.81 -0.82
CA ASP A 272 -29.80 -0.85 -1.69
C ASP A 272 -30.71 -2.06 -1.39
N ASN A 273 -31.94 -1.78 -0.98
CA ASN A 273 -32.96 -2.80 -0.68
C ASN A 273 -33.62 -3.37 -1.94
N ASP A 274 -33.48 -2.72 -3.09
CA ASP A 274 -34.08 -3.16 -4.35
C ASP A 274 -33.21 -4.23 -5.01
N TYR A 275 -33.32 -5.43 -4.48
CA TYR A 275 -32.61 -6.61 -4.96
C TYR A 275 -32.81 -6.87 -6.45
N THR A 276 -33.96 -6.50 -7.04
CA THR A 276 -34.27 -6.75 -8.45
C THR A 276 -33.35 -6.04 -9.45
N LYS A 277 -32.64 -5.00 -9.00
CA LYS A 277 -31.69 -4.23 -9.82
C LYS A 277 -30.28 -4.83 -9.85
N PHE A 278 -30.03 -5.86 -9.05
CA PHE A 278 -28.70 -6.45 -8.92
C PHE A 278 -28.67 -7.85 -9.53
N PRO A 279 -27.65 -8.14 -10.36
CA PRO A 279 -27.46 -9.50 -10.83
C PRO A 279 -26.99 -10.40 -9.67
N THR A 280 -27.37 -11.67 -9.71
CA THR A 280 -26.79 -12.74 -8.90
C THR A 280 -25.35 -13.02 -9.36
N ALA A 281 -24.63 -13.89 -8.65
CA ALA A 281 -23.28 -14.30 -9.07
C ALA A 281 -23.23 -14.88 -10.51
N SER A 282 -24.35 -15.42 -11.01
CA SER A 282 -24.46 -15.94 -12.38
C SER A 282 -24.78 -14.88 -13.43
N GLY A 283 -24.92 -13.61 -13.05
CA GLY A 283 -25.28 -12.51 -13.96
C GLY A 283 -26.78 -12.36 -14.24
N LEU A 284 -27.63 -13.25 -13.70
CA LEU A 284 -29.09 -13.18 -13.84
C LEU A 284 -29.69 -12.18 -12.84
N ASN A 285 -30.85 -11.59 -13.16
CA ASN A 285 -31.53 -10.70 -12.20
C ASN A 285 -31.86 -11.45 -10.90
N ASN A 286 -31.56 -10.82 -9.76
CA ASN A 286 -31.88 -11.40 -8.46
C ASN A 286 -33.40 -11.42 -8.22
N THR A 287 -33.91 -12.60 -7.87
CA THR A 287 -35.33 -12.84 -7.54
C THR A 287 -35.60 -12.97 -6.04
N GLU A 288 -34.55 -13.00 -5.22
CA GLU A 288 -34.62 -13.16 -3.77
C GLU A 288 -34.26 -11.86 -3.04
N PRO A 289 -35.06 -11.43 -2.05
CA PRO A 289 -34.75 -10.26 -1.26
C PRO A 289 -33.50 -10.46 -0.42
N PHE A 290 -32.71 -9.40 -0.27
CA PHE A 290 -31.55 -9.41 0.62
C PHE A 290 -31.95 -9.60 2.08
N GLU A 291 -31.07 -10.20 2.88
CA GLU A 291 -31.22 -10.26 4.34
C GLU A 291 -31.33 -8.83 4.92
N GLY A 292 -32.35 -8.59 5.75
CA GLY A 292 -32.58 -7.26 6.35
C GLY A 292 -31.59 -6.87 7.44
N GLN A 293 -30.71 -7.78 7.87
CA GLN A 293 -29.65 -7.49 8.83
C GLN A 293 -28.47 -6.81 8.14
N LYS A 294 -28.25 -5.54 8.50
CA LYS A 294 -27.14 -4.71 8.04
C LYS A 294 -25.98 -4.79 9.03
N ALA A 295 -24.80 -5.11 8.55
CA ALA A 295 -23.64 -5.37 9.39
C ALA A 295 -22.33 -5.27 8.59
N MET A 296 -21.21 -5.26 9.29
CA MET A 296 -19.89 -5.45 8.71
C MET A 296 -19.19 -6.58 9.43
N ASN A 297 -18.39 -7.36 8.71
CA ASN A 297 -17.39 -8.24 9.30
C ASN A 297 -16.01 -7.68 8.99
N ILE A 298 -15.08 -7.86 9.91
CA ILE A 298 -13.65 -7.66 9.67
C ILE A 298 -12.87 -8.88 10.15
N TRP A 299 -11.90 -9.28 9.35
CA TRP A 299 -10.88 -10.26 9.68
C TRP A 299 -9.52 -9.56 9.66
N PHE A 300 -8.68 -9.85 10.64
CA PHE A 300 -7.28 -9.40 10.67
C PHE A 300 -6.41 -10.46 11.33
N ALA A 301 -5.21 -10.66 10.81
CA ALA A 301 -4.27 -11.61 11.40
C ALA A 301 -3.73 -11.06 12.73
N VAL A 302 -3.54 -11.95 13.69
CA VAL A 302 -2.93 -11.65 15.00
C VAL A 302 -1.58 -12.34 15.20
N ASP A 303 -1.31 -13.39 14.42
CA ASP A 303 -0.04 -14.11 14.33
C ASP A 303 0.06 -14.80 12.95
N GLU A 304 1.08 -15.63 12.75
CA GLU A 304 1.36 -16.34 11.50
C GLU A 304 0.25 -17.29 11.04
N SER A 305 -0.61 -17.79 11.95
CA SER A 305 -1.58 -18.85 11.64
C SER A 305 -3.01 -18.56 12.11
N THR A 306 -3.27 -17.36 12.65
CA THR A 306 -4.56 -17.02 13.27
C THR A 306 -5.10 -15.66 12.81
N PHE A 307 -6.37 -15.65 12.41
CA PHE A 307 -7.16 -14.44 12.23
C PHE A 307 -8.18 -14.26 13.37
N GLN A 308 -8.47 -13.02 13.73
CA GLN A 308 -9.62 -12.67 14.57
C GLN A 308 -10.74 -12.13 13.69
N GLN A 309 -11.98 -12.52 13.99
CA GLN A 309 -13.17 -11.96 13.36
C GLN A 309 -13.92 -11.07 14.35
N TYR A 310 -14.24 -9.85 13.92
CA TYR A 310 -15.17 -8.95 14.60
C TYR A 310 -16.34 -8.63 13.67
N ALA A 311 -17.50 -8.31 14.26
CA ALA A 311 -18.64 -7.83 13.52
C ALA A 311 -19.21 -6.55 14.14
N TRP A 312 -19.78 -5.72 13.29
CA TRP A 312 -20.56 -4.56 13.66
C TRP A 312 -21.97 -4.72 13.10
N TYR A 313 -23.00 -4.34 13.85
CA TYR A 313 -24.40 -4.48 13.44
C TYR A 313 -25.10 -3.13 13.50
N SER A 314 -25.74 -2.75 12.40
CA SER A 314 -26.52 -1.52 12.31
C SER A 314 -27.76 -1.59 13.22
N GLY A 315 -28.08 -0.47 13.89
CA GLY A 315 -29.27 -0.34 14.72
C GLY A 315 -29.16 -0.96 16.11
N GLN A 316 -27.96 -1.37 16.54
CA GLN A 316 -27.70 -1.66 17.96
C GLN A 316 -27.45 -0.36 18.72
N ASP A 317 -27.91 -0.30 19.97
CA ASP A 317 -27.94 0.91 20.80
C ASP A 317 -26.55 1.55 21.05
N GLU A 318 -25.45 0.81 20.80
CA GLU A 318 -24.10 1.23 21.15
C GLU A 318 -23.13 1.37 19.95
N ASP A 319 -23.56 1.04 18.72
CA ASP A 319 -22.70 1.13 17.50
C ASP A 319 -21.33 0.42 17.62
N ILE A 320 -21.26 -0.64 18.43
CA ILE A 320 -20.01 -1.30 18.82
C ILE A 320 -19.61 -2.44 17.88
N TRP A 321 -18.29 -2.66 17.81
CA TRP A 321 -17.72 -3.88 17.25
C TRP A 321 -17.65 -4.97 18.31
N VAL A 322 -18.12 -6.18 17.96
CA VAL A 322 -18.14 -7.34 18.84
C VAL A 322 -17.25 -8.47 18.30
N PRO A 323 -16.48 -9.15 19.16
CA PRO A 323 -15.71 -10.32 18.75
C PRO A 323 -16.64 -11.48 18.39
N ILE A 324 -16.31 -12.21 17.32
CA ILE A 324 -17.07 -13.38 16.85
C ILE A 324 -16.32 -14.66 17.17
N GLN A 325 -15.19 -14.90 16.52
CA GLN A 325 -14.38 -16.10 16.74
C GLN A 325 -12.95 -15.92 16.19
N PRO A 326 -11.97 -16.68 16.72
CA PRO A 326 -10.68 -16.87 16.07
C PRO A 326 -10.79 -17.89 14.92
N TRP A 327 -9.91 -17.75 13.94
CA TRP A 327 -9.76 -18.62 12.77
C TRP A 327 -8.32 -19.13 12.72
N HIS A 328 -8.10 -20.39 13.11
CA HIS A 328 -6.77 -20.99 13.20
C HIS A 328 -6.41 -21.82 11.97
N GLY A 329 -5.10 -21.95 11.70
CA GLY A 329 -4.56 -22.74 10.58
C GLY A 329 -4.56 -21.99 9.25
N PHE A 330 -4.69 -20.66 9.28
CA PHE A 330 -4.72 -19.80 8.11
C PHE A 330 -3.53 -18.85 8.11
N ASN A 331 -2.89 -18.72 6.95
CA ASN A 331 -1.68 -17.93 6.80
C ASN A 331 -1.94 -16.43 7.05
N GLY A 332 -1.39 -15.91 8.14
CA GLY A 332 -1.54 -14.51 8.59
C GLY A 332 -0.94 -13.47 7.64
N HIS A 333 -0.09 -13.88 6.69
CA HIS A 333 0.49 -13.01 5.66
C HIS A 333 -0.39 -12.86 4.41
N ALA A 334 -1.40 -13.72 4.25
CA ALA A 334 -2.31 -13.68 3.11
C ALA A 334 -3.52 -12.78 3.40
N GLY A 335 -4.10 -12.23 2.35
CA GLY A 335 -5.38 -11.53 2.43
C GLY A 335 -6.54 -12.47 2.75
N VAL A 336 -7.67 -11.87 3.14
CA VAL A 336 -8.94 -12.57 3.32
C VAL A 336 -9.90 -12.09 2.23
N GLY A 337 -10.60 -13.01 1.58
CA GLY A 337 -11.73 -12.70 0.72
C GLY A 337 -13.02 -12.83 1.51
N CYS A 338 -14.03 -12.03 1.20
CA CYS A 338 -15.36 -12.23 1.75
C CYS A 338 -16.44 -11.84 0.75
N TYR A 339 -17.57 -12.54 0.84
CA TYR A 339 -18.74 -12.32 0.00
C TYR A 339 -20.00 -12.53 0.82
N SER A 340 -20.82 -11.49 0.93
CA SER A 340 -21.99 -11.49 1.83
C SER A 340 -23.16 -10.69 1.28
N TRP A 341 -23.13 -10.35 -0.01
CA TRP A 341 -24.13 -9.52 -0.69
C TRP A 341 -24.85 -10.27 -1.83
N GLY A 342 -24.69 -11.60 -1.88
CA GLY A 342 -25.38 -12.48 -2.82
C GLY A 342 -26.85 -12.69 -2.50
N GLU A 343 -27.53 -13.45 -3.36
CA GLU A 343 -28.89 -13.94 -3.08
C GLU A 343 -28.93 -14.80 -1.81
N GLY A 344 -30.05 -14.72 -1.09
CA GLY A 344 -30.29 -15.50 0.12
C GLY A 344 -29.57 -14.97 1.38
N THR A 345 -29.13 -15.93 2.20
CA THR A 345 -28.68 -15.72 3.59
C THR A 345 -27.29 -16.32 3.84
N THR A 346 -26.60 -16.77 2.80
CA THR A 346 -25.28 -17.39 2.92
C THR A 346 -24.18 -16.34 2.79
N GLN A 347 -23.26 -16.36 3.75
CA GLN A 347 -22.06 -15.55 3.74
C GLN A 347 -20.84 -16.43 3.51
N TYR A 348 -19.80 -15.85 2.91
CA TYR A 348 -18.55 -16.52 2.62
C TYR A 348 -17.35 -15.77 3.15
N ALA A 349 -16.36 -16.54 3.60
CA ALA A 349 -15.01 -16.11 3.86
C ALA A 349 -14.05 -17.03 3.10
N MET A 350 -13.05 -16.44 2.46
CA MET A 350 -12.03 -17.15 1.71
C MET A 350 -10.68 -16.85 2.35
N LEU A 351 -9.96 -17.88 2.79
CA LEU A 351 -8.68 -17.72 3.48
C LEU A 351 -7.66 -18.70 2.90
N ALA A 352 -6.40 -18.26 2.80
CA ALA A 352 -5.30 -19.15 2.45
C ALA A 352 -4.84 -19.92 3.68
N ASN A 353 -4.76 -21.24 3.58
CA ASN A 353 -4.17 -22.09 4.62
C ASN A 353 -2.63 -22.10 4.51
N GLU A 354 -1.98 -22.71 5.51
CA GLU A 354 -0.51 -22.81 5.57
C GLU A 354 0.10 -23.60 4.40
N ALA A 355 -0.69 -24.43 3.71
CA ALA A 355 -0.27 -25.17 2.52
C ALA A 355 -0.41 -24.36 1.21
N SER A 356 -0.65 -23.04 1.30
CA SER A 356 -0.84 -22.16 0.14
C SER A 356 -2.01 -22.60 -0.75
N ALA A 357 -3.10 -23.03 -0.13
CA ALA A 357 -4.39 -23.29 -0.77
C ALA A 357 -5.47 -22.36 -0.20
N ILE A 358 -6.31 -21.79 -1.06
CA ILE A 358 -7.47 -21.01 -0.62
C ILE A 358 -8.59 -21.98 -0.27
N GLU A 359 -9.15 -21.81 0.91
CA GLU A 359 -10.34 -22.51 1.37
C GLU A 359 -11.55 -21.58 1.32
N PHE A 360 -12.70 -22.12 0.95
CA PHE A 360 -13.97 -21.40 0.96
C PHE A 360 -14.78 -21.86 2.15
N TRP A 361 -15.13 -20.91 3.01
CA TRP A 361 -15.96 -21.13 4.18
C TRP A 361 -17.28 -20.43 4.00
N TRP A 362 -18.38 -21.10 4.33
CA TRP A 362 -19.73 -20.55 4.19
C TRP A 362 -20.49 -20.65 5.50
N LYS A 363 -21.44 -19.74 5.71
CA LYS A 363 -22.36 -19.74 6.84
C LYS A 363 -23.74 -19.27 6.37
N ASP A 364 -24.73 -20.14 6.47
CA ASP A 364 -26.12 -19.75 6.24
C ASP A 364 -26.74 -19.17 7.52
N THR A 365 -27.32 -17.98 7.44
CA THR A 365 -28.03 -17.32 8.56
C THR A 365 -29.56 -17.50 8.52
N ASN A 366 -30.10 -18.33 7.61
CA ASN A 366 -31.54 -18.53 7.48
C ASN A 366 -32.18 -19.15 8.72
N GLN A 367 -32.78 -18.32 9.57
CA GLN A 367 -33.46 -18.77 10.79
C GLN A 367 -34.78 -19.52 10.51
N ASN A 368 -35.29 -19.48 9.28
CA ASN A 368 -36.52 -20.17 8.90
C ASN A 368 -36.28 -21.60 8.37
N THR A 369 -35.03 -21.98 8.16
CA THR A 369 -34.65 -23.31 7.68
C THR A 369 -34.24 -24.21 8.84
N THR A 370 -34.63 -25.49 8.78
CA THR A 370 -34.20 -26.48 9.78
C THR A 370 -32.72 -26.83 9.56
N SER A 371 -31.89 -26.60 10.59
CA SER A 371 -30.49 -27.01 10.60
C SER A 371 -30.35 -28.53 10.49
N THR A 372 -29.51 -28.99 9.56
CA THR A 372 -29.19 -30.41 9.34
C THR A 372 -27.69 -30.64 9.46
N THR A 373 -27.26 -31.91 9.48
CA THR A 373 -25.82 -32.23 9.54
C THR A 373 -25.06 -31.89 8.25
N THR A 374 -25.73 -31.93 7.10
CA THR A 374 -25.14 -31.59 5.79
C THR A 374 -25.26 -30.11 5.47
N HIS A 375 -26.21 -29.44 6.11
CA HIS A 375 -26.47 -28.02 5.95
C HIS A 375 -26.80 -27.38 7.32
N PRO A 376 -25.77 -27.12 8.15
CA PRO A 376 -25.97 -26.51 9.45
C PRO A 376 -26.20 -24.99 9.33
N ILE A 377 -27.19 -24.49 10.07
CA ILE A 377 -27.50 -23.06 10.13
C ILE A 377 -26.67 -22.37 11.21
N ASN A 378 -26.25 -21.13 10.93
CA ASN A 378 -25.47 -20.25 11.81
C ASN A 378 -24.11 -20.80 12.25
N SER A 379 -23.53 -21.69 11.44
CA SER A 379 -22.20 -22.26 11.67
C SER A 379 -21.34 -22.13 10.42
N TRP A 380 -20.07 -21.77 10.58
CA TRP A 380 -19.11 -21.75 9.48
C TRP A 380 -18.71 -23.16 9.08
N GLN A 381 -18.81 -23.46 7.79
CA GLN A 381 -18.53 -24.76 7.20
C GLN A 381 -17.56 -24.61 6.02
N ASN A 382 -16.65 -25.56 5.86
CA ASN A 382 -15.71 -25.57 4.74
C ASN A 382 -16.35 -26.22 3.51
N ALA A 383 -16.29 -25.55 2.37
CA ALA A 383 -16.63 -26.09 1.05
C ALA A 383 -15.34 -26.53 0.32
N SER A 384 -14.85 -27.71 0.67
CA SER A 384 -13.54 -28.22 0.20
C SER A 384 -13.44 -28.41 -1.31
N LEU A 385 -14.57 -28.58 -2.00
CA LEU A 385 -14.62 -28.74 -3.46
C LEU A 385 -14.26 -27.46 -4.23
N ALA A 386 -14.33 -26.29 -3.57
CA ALA A 386 -13.95 -25.01 -4.17
C ALA A 386 -12.49 -24.62 -3.92
N ALA A 387 -11.70 -25.47 -3.25
CA ALA A 387 -10.34 -25.11 -2.86
C ALA A 387 -9.45 -24.79 -4.09
N ILE A 388 -8.69 -23.71 -4.01
CA ILE A 388 -7.79 -23.27 -5.08
C ILE A 388 -6.33 -23.47 -4.61
N PRO A 389 -5.59 -24.44 -5.16
CA PRO A 389 -4.23 -24.72 -4.74
C PRO A 389 -3.19 -23.81 -5.41
N ASN A 390 -1.97 -23.84 -4.88
CA ASN A 390 -0.77 -23.19 -5.45
C ASN A 390 -0.92 -21.67 -5.59
N VAL A 391 -1.46 -21.02 -4.57
CA VAL A 391 -1.51 -19.55 -4.51
C VAL A 391 -0.21 -18.99 -3.93
N HIS A 392 0.06 -17.71 -4.18
CA HIS A 392 1.20 -17.05 -3.56
C HIS A 392 1.04 -17.06 -2.02
N PRO A 393 2.09 -17.32 -1.22
CA PRO A 393 1.98 -17.37 0.24
C PRO A 393 1.39 -16.08 0.85
N ALA A 394 1.80 -14.91 0.35
CA ALA A 394 1.21 -13.62 0.74
C ALA A 394 0.12 -13.13 -0.24
N THR A 395 -0.65 -14.05 -0.85
CA THR A 395 -1.64 -13.68 -1.88
C THR A 395 -2.70 -12.71 -1.36
N SER A 396 -3.09 -11.75 -2.19
CA SER A 396 -4.25 -10.90 -1.96
C SER A 396 -5.47 -11.49 -2.67
N LEU A 397 -6.63 -11.36 -2.04
CA LEU A 397 -7.89 -11.93 -2.51
C LEU A 397 -8.87 -10.81 -2.83
N GLY A 398 -9.61 -10.95 -3.93
CA GLY A 398 -10.62 -9.99 -4.33
C GLY A 398 -11.80 -10.68 -4.96
N TYR A 399 -13.00 -10.16 -4.76
CA TYR A 399 -14.20 -10.71 -5.38
C TYR A 399 -15.03 -9.62 -6.05
N THR A 400 -15.42 -9.91 -7.29
CA THR A 400 -16.45 -9.19 -8.03
C THR A 400 -17.32 -10.24 -8.74
N THR A 401 -17.60 -10.15 -10.04
CA THR A 401 -18.18 -11.27 -10.82
C THR A 401 -17.34 -12.54 -10.75
N TYR A 402 -16.02 -12.40 -10.58
CA TYR A 402 -15.09 -13.51 -10.40
C TYR A 402 -14.34 -13.35 -9.08
N PHE A 403 -13.92 -14.48 -8.51
CA PHE A 403 -12.97 -14.49 -7.41
C PHE A 403 -11.55 -14.41 -7.97
N TYR A 404 -10.70 -13.55 -7.39
CA TYR A 404 -9.34 -13.31 -7.86
C TYR A 404 -8.34 -13.65 -6.77
N ALA A 405 -7.23 -14.25 -7.21
CA ALA A 405 -6.08 -14.52 -6.37
C ALA A 405 -4.79 -14.35 -7.18
N GLN A 406 -3.70 -14.01 -6.49
CA GLN A 406 -2.37 -14.15 -7.05
C GLN A 406 -1.88 -15.59 -6.86
N MET A 407 -1.49 -16.22 -7.97
CA MET A 407 -0.97 -17.59 -8.00
C MET A 407 0.51 -17.62 -7.61
N GLU A 408 1.05 -18.81 -7.34
CA GLU A 408 2.46 -18.98 -6.96
C GLU A 408 3.46 -18.39 -7.98
N ASP A 409 3.11 -18.44 -9.27
CA ASP A 409 3.91 -17.84 -10.36
C ASP A 409 3.83 -16.31 -10.46
N ARG A 410 3.06 -15.68 -9.55
CA ARG A 410 2.72 -14.24 -9.47
C ARG A 410 1.72 -13.74 -10.51
N SER A 411 1.17 -14.62 -11.35
CA SER A 411 0.05 -14.26 -12.21
C SER A 411 -1.21 -14.02 -11.37
N VAL A 412 -2.06 -13.09 -11.81
CA VAL A 412 -3.37 -12.86 -11.19
C VAL A 412 -4.42 -13.62 -12.01
N LYS A 413 -5.17 -14.51 -11.35
CA LYS A 413 -6.21 -15.33 -11.99
C LYS A 413 -7.59 -15.03 -11.42
N GLY A 414 -8.59 -15.05 -12.29
CA GLY A 414 -10.02 -15.01 -11.97
C GLY A 414 -10.65 -16.39 -12.06
N PHE A 415 -11.55 -16.69 -11.12
CA PHE A 415 -12.26 -17.96 -10.95
C PHE A 415 -13.77 -17.71 -10.89
N ASN A 416 -14.55 -18.40 -11.71
CA ASN A 416 -16.01 -18.34 -11.62
C ASN A 416 -16.52 -19.30 -10.54
N VAL A 417 -16.70 -18.80 -9.32
CA VAL A 417 -17.13 -19.57 -8.15
C VAL A 417 -18.65 -19.59 -8.08
N THR A 418 -19.25 -20.74 -7.76
CA THR A 418 -20.71 -20.93 -7.79
C THR A 418 -21.45 -20.40 -6.55
N PHE A 419 -20.77 -20.29 -5.41
CA PHE A 419 -21.34 -19.86 -4.11
C PHE A 419 -22.64 -20.60 -3.72
N GLN A 420 -22.61 -21.93 -3.70
CA GLN A 420 -23.76 -22.80 -3.40
C GLN A 420 -23.61 -23.59 -2.08
N ALA A 421 -23.23 -22.91 -1.00
CA ALA A 421 -23.01 -23.45 0.34
C ALA A 421 -22.10 -24.69 0.30
N GLU A 422 -22.57 -25.85 0.77
CA GLU A 422 -21.82 -27.12 0.74
C GLU A 422 -21.44 -27.58 -0.68
N ASN A 423 -22.14 -27.10 -1.71
CA ASN A 423 -21.91 -27.43 -3.12
C ASN A 423 -21.10 -26.34 -3.86
N THR A 424 -20.48 -25.41 -3.12
CA THR A 424 -19.61 -24.39 -3.72
C THR A 424 -18.45 -25.07 -4.46
N THR A 425 -18.27 -24.68 -5.72
CA THR A 425 -17.20 -25.12 -6.63
C THR A 425 -16.78 -23.93 -7.51
N PHE A 426 -15.86 -24.13 -8.44
CA PHE A 426 -15.64 -23.18 -9.53
C PHE A 426 -15.65 -23.88 -10.89
N VAL A 427 -16.02 -23.15 -11.93
CA VAL A 427 -16.08 -23.67 -13.30
C VAL A 427 -14.71 -23.50 -13.96
N GLU A 428 -13.97 -24.62 -14.11
CA GLU A 428 -12.58 -24.62 -14.60
C GLU A 428 -12.42 -23.95 -15.97
N ASP A 429 -13.33 -24.24 -16.91
CA ASP A 429 -13.37 -23.65 -18.26
C ASP A 429 -13.68 -22.15 -18.27
N GLN A 430 -14.08 -21.57 -17.14
CA GLN A 430 -14.36 -20.15 -16.98
C GLN A 430 -13.37 -19.46 -16.03
N THR A 431 -12.20 -20.08 -15.85
CA THR A 431 -11.04 -19.43 -15.23
C THR A 431 -10.22 -18.68 -16.28
N PHE A 432 -9.57 -17.60 -15.88
CA PHE A 432 -8.71 -16.83 -16.78
C PHE A 432 -7.58 -16.13 -16.03
N THR A 433 -6.52 -15.80 -16.76
CA THR A 433 -5.40 -14.99 -16.25
C THR A 433 -5.54 -13.56 -16.74
N VAL A 434 -5.13 -12.58 -15.93
CA VAL A 434 -4.96 -11.20 -16.39
C VAL A 434 -3.77 -11.13 -17.34
N THR A 435 -3.98 -10.63 -18.56
CA THR A 435 -2.95 -10.59 -19.61
C THR A 435 -2.74 -9.18 -20.16
N ASP A 436 -1.70 -9.03 -20.96
CA ASP A 436 -1.51 -7.94 -21.91
C ASP A 436 -1.12 -8.54 -23.29
N PRO A 437 -0.82 -7.75 -24.33
CA PRO A 437 -0.42 -8.31 -25.63
C PRO A 437 0.82 -9.23 -25.58
N GLY A 438 1.62 -9.18 -24.51
CA GLY A 438 2.78 -10.05 -24.27
C GLY A 438 2.45 -11.36 -23.52
N GLY A 439 1.21 -11.55 -23.07
CA GLY A 439 0.77 -12.75 -22.34
C GLY A 439 0.39 -12.44 -20.88
N ALA A 440 0.55 -13.44 -20.00
CA ALA A 440 0.22 -13.29 -18.58
C ALA A 440 1.05 -12.19 -17.92
N VAL A 441 0.39 -11.25 -17.24
CA VAL A 441 1.06 -10.19 -16.51
C VAL A 441 1.37 -10.69 -15.10
N LEU A 442 2.63 -10.56 -14.70
CA LEU A 442 3.08 -10.91 -13.36
C LEU A 442 3.00 -9.67 -12.47
N GLY A 443 2.30 -9.78 -11.35
CA GLY A 443 2.31 -8.77 -10.30
C GLY A 443 3.60 -8.82 -9.49
N LEU A 444 3.81 -7.79 -8.69
CA LEU A 444 4.75 -7.86 -7.56
C LEU A 444 4.30 -9.02 -6.65
N GLY A 445 5.23 -9.87 -6.19
CA GLY A 445 4.86 -11.02 -5.34
C GLY A 445 4.24 -10.52 -4.03
N GLY A 446 3.06 -11.05 -3.65
CA GLY A 446 2.31 -10.55 -2.51
C GLY A 446 1.64 -9.19 -2.71
N SER A 447 1.58 -8.66 -3.95
CA SER A 447 0.87 -7.41 -4.22
C SER A 447 -0.56 -7.49 -3.71
N HIS A 448 -0.99 -6.46 -2.99
CA HIS A 448 -2.40 -6.24 -2.77
C HIS A 448 -3.10 -6.03 -4.11
N LEU A 449 -4.34 -6.51 -4.20
CA LEU A 449 -5.20 -6.31 -5.34
C LEU A 449 -6.59 -5.88 -4.90
N THR A 450 -7.27 -5.13 -5.76
CA THR A 450 -8.70 -4.91 -5.63
C THR A 450 -9.36 -5.03 -6.99
N VAL A 451 -10.62 -5.44 -6.98
CA VAL A 451 -11.38 -5.73 -8.20
C VAL A 451 -12.76 -5.12 -8.13
N THR A 452 -13.29 -4.73 -9.27
CA THR A 452 -14.69 -4.30 -9.39
C THR A 452 -15.21 -4.58 -10.78
N ALA A 453 -16.53 -4.46 -10.93
CA ALA A 453 -17.23 -4.57 -12.19
C ALA A 453 -18.16 -3.37 -12.32
N TYR A 454 -18.24 -2.79 -13.51
CA TYR A 454 -19.14 -1.70 -13.81
C TYR A 454 -19.84 -1.94 -15.14
N ALA A 455 -21.14 -1.63 -15.20
CA ALA A 455 -21.91 -1.59 -16.42
C ALA A 455 -22.79 -0.33 -16.44
N LEU A 456 -22.69 0.44 -17.52
CA LEU A 456 -23.57 1.54 -17.85
C LEU A 456 -24.62 1.05 -18.85
N VAL A 457 -25.88 1.14 -18.43
CA VAL A 457 -27.04 0.79 -19.25
C VAL A 457 -27.85 2.06 -19.53
N GLU A 458 -28.04 2.40 -20.79
CA GLU A 458 -28.87 3.52 -21.24
C GLU A 458 -29.98 3.00 -22.15
N GLU A 459 -31.23 3.41 -21.88
CA GLU A 459 -32.41 2.99 -22.66
C GLU A 459 -32.59 1.46 -22.81
N GLY A 460 -31.99 0.67 -21.92
CA GLY A 460 -32.04 -0.81 -21.94
C GLY A 460 -30.87 -1.47 -22.67
N GLU A 461 -29.96 -0.70 -23.26
CA GLU A 461 -28.77 -1.19 -23.96
C GLU A 461 -27.51 -0.96 -23.12
N VAL A 462 -26.58 -1.93 -23.15
CA VAL A 462 -25.28 -1.81 -22.48
C VAL A 462 -24.39 -0.90 -23.32
N VAL A 463 -24.11 0.30 -22.82
CA VAL A 463 -23.24 1.28 -23.49
C VAL A 463 -21.76 1.01 -23.17
N TRP A 464 -21.50 0.49 -21.97
CA TRP A 464 -20.16 0.17 -21.51
C TRP A 464 -20.23 -0.80 -20.35
N ASP A 465 -19.48 -1.88 -20.43
CA ASP A 465 -19.23 -2.80 -19.33
C ASP A 465 -17.73 -3.08 -19.18
N SER A 466 -17.27 -3.31 -17.96
CA SER A 466 -15.88 -3.67 -17.72
C SER A 466 -15.67 -4.30 -16.34
N LEU A 467 -14.88 -5.36 -16.32
CA LEU A 467 -14.10 -5.79 -15.16
C LEU A 467 -12.93 -4.84 -14.98
N TYR A 468 -12.58 -4.59 -13.73
CA TYR A 468 -11.43 -3.81 -13.31
C TYR A 468 -10.63 -4.63 -12.32
N VAL A 469 -9.33 -4.77 -12.56
CA VAL A 469 -8.38 -5.41 -11.65
C VAL A 469 -7.23 -4.45 -11.43
N PHE A 470 -6.99 -4.08 -10.18
CA PHE A 470 -5.91 -3.17 -9.78
C PHE A 470 -4.88 -3.93 -8.97
N PHE A 471 -3.61 -3.86 -9.35
CA PHE A 471 -2.49 -4.36 -8.58
C PHE A 471 -1.19 -3.69 -9.02
N GLN A 472 -0.12 -3.90 -8.26
CA GLN A 472 1.20 -3.38 -8.57
C GLN A 472 1.94 -4.33 -9.51
N THR A 473 2.46 -3.80 -10.62
CA THR A 473 3.44 -4.51 -11.45
C THR A 473 4.88 -4.09 -11.13
N ARG A 474 5.02 -2.94 -10.46
CA ARG A 474 6.26 -2.35 -9.97
C ARG A 474 5.99 -1.71 -8.60
N GLY A 475 7.04 -1.40 -7.83
CA GLY A 475 6.88 -0.87 -6.47
C GLY A 475 6.18 0.49 -6.37
N ASP A 476 6.25 1.32 -7.40
CA ASP A 476 5.77 2.71 -7.40
C ASP A 476 4.45 2.92 -8.15
N ASP A 477 3.89 1.86 -8.75
CA ASP A 477 2.71 1.96 -9.60
C ASP A 477 1.44 1.41 -8.95
N ILE A 478 0.30 1.81 -9.50
CA ILE A 478 -0.94 1.04 -9.45
C ILE A 478 -1.37 0.87 -10.90
N THR A 479 -1.45 -0.39 -11.35
CA THR A 479 -1.85 -0.71 -12.72
C THR A 479 -3.28 -1.21 -12.74
N ALA A 480 -4.10 -0.60 -13.59
CA ALA A 480 -5.46 -1.00 -13.89
C ALA A 480 -5.47 -1.92 -15.12
N PHE A 481 -6.11 -3.08 -14.98
CA PHE A 481 -6.41 -3.99 -16.07
C PHE A 481 -7.92 -4.04 -16.29
N THR A 482 -8.34 -3.93 -17.54
CA THR A 482 -9.76 -3.91 -17.89
C THR A 482 -10.08 -4.88 -19.01
N ARG A 483 -11.28 -5.45 -18.97
CA ARG A 483 -11.82 -6.41 -19.93
C ARG A 483 -13.35 -6.35 -19.84
N GLY A 484 -14.08 -6.58 -20.94
CA GLY A 484 -15.55 -6.68 -20.89
C GLY A 484 -16.02 -7.80 -19.94
N LEU A 485 -17.25 -7.71 -19.41
CA LEU A 485 -17.78 -8.69 -18.46
C LEU A 485 -17.96 -10.07 -19.11
N GLU A 486 -18.39 -10.10 -20.37
CA GLU A 486 -18.54 -11.34 -21.15
C GLU A 486 -17.24 -11.82 -21.80
N GLY A 487 -16.16 -11.03 -21.69
CA GLY A 487 -14.83 -11.38 -22.14
C GLY A 487 -14.17 -10.33 -23.05
N GLY A 488 -13.33 -10.79 -23.98
CA GLY A 488 -12.49 -9.93 -24.81
C GLY A 488 -11.05 -9.82 -24.33
N GLU A 489 -10.27 -8.99 -25.03
CA GLU A 489 -8.87 -8.71 -24.72
C GLU A 489 -8.75 -7.84 -23.47
N TRP A 490 -7.68 -8.09 -22.70
CA TRP A 490 -7.32 -7.23 -21.60
C TRP A 490 -6.63 -5.96 -22.10
N THR A 491 -6.97 -4.83 -21.49
CA THR A 491 -6.24 -3.59 -21.67
C THR A 491 -5.56 -3.19 -20.38
N ARG A 492 -4.47 -2.44 -20.50
CA ARG A 492 -3.61 -2.04 -19.39
C ARG A 492 -3.51 -0.52 -19.34
N GLY A 493 -3.71 0.06 -18.17
CA GLY A 493 -3.45 1.46 -17.88
C GLY A 493 -2.74 1.63 -16.54
N SER A 494 -1.87 2.62 -16.42
CA SER A 494 -1.22 2.96 -15.15
C SER A 494 -1.88 4.21 -14.57
N LEU A 495 -2.16 4.20 -13.27
CA LEU A 495 -2.68 5.38 -12.59
C LEU A 495 -1.52 6.38 -12.40
N SER A 496 -1.72 7.62 -12.83
CA SER A 496 -0.78 8.70 -12.55
C SER A 496 -1.05 9.26 -11.15
N ILE A 497 -0.33 8.73 -10.16
CA ILE A 497 -0.41 9.17 -8.77
C ILE A 497 0.43 10.45 -8.62
N PRO A 498 -0.14 11.58 -8.17
CA PRO A 498 0.62 12.82 -7.95
C PRO A 498 1.56 12.70 -6.75
N ASP A 499 2.79 13.21 -6.88
CA ASP A 499 3.78 13.23 -5.79
C ASP A 499 3.45 14.25 -4.67
N GLU A 500 2.62 15.26 -4.98
CA GLU A 500 2.31 16.39 -4.08
C GLU A 500 1.27 16.10 -2.99
#